data_AF-A0A409WDY3-F1
#
_entry.id   AF-A0A409WDY3-F1
#
_cell.length_a   1.000
_cell.length_b   1.000
_cell.length_c   1.000
_cell.angle_alpha   90.00
_cell.angle_beta   90.00
_cell.angle_gamma   90.00
#
_symmetry.space_group_name_H-M   'P 1'
#
loop_
_entity.id
_entity.type
_entity.pdbx_description
1 polymer ?
#
loop_
_entity_poly.entity_id
_entity_poly.type
_entity_poly.pdbx_seq_one_letter_code
_entity_poly.pdbx_strand_id
1 'polypeptide(L)'
;MVSAFMTSEWGLLRDKTDKAHLFFQAGKAQDGYFNNDNLIIEVDKAIDIFEGKTNGFATGLFLFDNAPSHQKRAQNALSARKMPKGPHATWRHHKNRPRMQTTMFSNDNIPQDFYYPDDHPTMPGWFKGMEEIIKER
;
A
#
# COMPACT_ATOMS: atom_id res chain seq x y z
N MET A 1 3.96 3.63 -14.37
CA MET A 1 2.65 4.30 -14.26
C MET A 1 2.90 5.78 -14.49
N VAL A 2 1.98 6.47 -15.15
CA VAL A 2 2.01 7.93 -15.29
C VAL A 2 0.70 8.43 -14.74
N SER A 3 0.76 9.37 -13.80
CA SER A 3 -0.39 10.17 -13.38
C SER A 3 -0.23 11.57 -13.97
N ALA A 4 -1.32 12.18 -14.41
CA ALA A 4 -1.31 13.51 -14.98
C ALA A 4 -2.70 14.16 -14.96
N PHE A 5 -2.76 15.48 -14.75
CA PHE A 5 -3.98 16.25 -14.96
C PHE A 5 -4.11 16.73 -16.40
N MET A 6 -5.33 16.60 -16.94
CA MET A 6 -5.68 17.08 -18.26
C MET A 6 -6.84 18.08 -18.18
N THR A 7 -6.80 19.06 -19.05
CA THR A 7 -7.84 20.06 -19.26
C THR A 7 -8.38 19.91 -20.67
N SER A 8 -9.67 20.21 -20.87
CA SER A 8 -10.28 20.17 -22.21
C SER A 8 -9.61 21.16 -23.17
N GLU A 9 -9.24 22.34 -22.69
CA GLU A 9 -8.72 23.43 -23.53
C GLU A 9 -7.21 23.37 -23.74
N TRP A 10 -6.43 23.01 -22.72
CA TRP A 10 -4.95 23.06 -22.79
C TRP A 10 -4.31 21.69 -22.96
N GLY A 11 -5.09 20.61 -22.90
CA GLY A 11 -4.57 19.26 -22.79
C GLY A 11 -3.86 19.07 -21.44
N LEU A 12 -2.63 18.54 -21.46
CA LEU A 12 -1.83 18.32 -20.26
C LEU A 12 -1.65 19.62 -19.47
N LEU A 13 -1.99 19.60 -18.17
CA LEU A 13 -1.82 20.75 -17.29
C LEU A 13 -0.33 21.00 -17.02
N ARG A 14 0.17 22.12 -17.56
CA ARG A 14 1.56 22.57 -17.46
C ARG A 14 1.66 24.08 -17.53
N ASP A 15 2.66 24.64 -16.88
CA ASP A 15 3.09 26.02 -17.04
C ASP A 15 4.60 26.09 -17.33
N LYS A 16 4.96 26.60 -18.51
CA LYS A 16 6.34 26.67 -19.04
C LYS A 16 7.11 25.34 -18.87
N THR A 17 7.91 25.24 -17.81
CA THR A 17 8.73 24.07 -17.43
C THR A 17 8.05 23.12 -16.46
N ASP A 18 7.09 23.59 -15.66
CA ASP A 18 6.41 22.80 -14.64
C ASP A 18 5.23 22.02 -15.23
N LYS A 19 5.09 20.77 -14.80
CA LYS A 19 4.07 19.84 -15.28
C LYS A 19 3.46 19.11 -14.09
N ALA A 20 2.14 19.10 -14.02
CA ALA A 20 1.40 18.28 -13.05
C ALA A 20 1.30 16.84 -13.56
N HIS A 21 2.45 16.18 -13.69
CA HIS A 21 2.51 14.76 -13.98
C HIS A 21 3.59 14.06 -13.18
N LEU A 22 3.26 12.89 -12.65
CA LEU A 22 4.19 12.03 -11.92
C LEU A 22 4.52 10.81 -12.76
N PHE A 23 5.80 10.65 -13.10
CA PHE A 23 6.32 9.40 -13.61
C PHE A 23 6.64 8.48 -12.44
N PHE A 24 6.01 7.32 -12.44
CA PHE A 24 6.22 6.28 -11.46
C PHE A 24 6.87 5.05 -12.13
N GLN A 25 8.11 4.76 -11.75
CA GLN A 25 8.88 3.65 -12.31
C GLN A 25 8.83 2.44 -11.37
N ALA A 26 7.87 1.54 -11.62
CA ALA A 26 7.78 0.28 -10.89
C ALA A 26 9.01 -0.61 -11.16
N GLY A 27 9.44 -1.37 -10.16
CA GLY A 27 10.46 -2.41 -10.32
C GLY A 27 11.87 -1.97 -9.96
N LYS A 28 12.80 -2.00 -10.92
CA LYS A 28 14.26 -1.85 -10.66
C LYS A 28 14.64 -0.47 -10.11
N ALA A 29 13.84 0.56 -10.40
CA ALA A 29 13.98 1.92 -9.87
C ALA A 29 13.48 2.06 -8.40
N GLN A 30 12.76 1.07 -7.88
CA GLN A 30 12.28 0.98 -6.49
C GLN A 30 11.32 2.08 -6.00
N ASP A 31 10.60 2.79 -6.87
CA ASP A 31 9.60 3.80 -6.44
C ASP A 31 8.44 3.19 -5.61
N GLY A 32 8.34 1.86 -5.54
CA GLY A 32 7.44 1.17 -4.62
C GLY A 32 6.05 0.98 -5.19
N TYR A 33 5.07 1.75 -4.71
CA TYR A 33 3.69 1.78 -5.21
C TYR A 33 3.22 3.23 -5.25
N PHE A 34 2.42 3.59 -6.25
CA PHE A 34 1.68 4.85 -6.21
C PHE A 34 0.65 4.78 -5.09
N ASN A 35 0.62 5.78 -4.21
CA ASN A 35 -0.26 5.85 -3.05
C ASN A 35 -0.94 7.22 -2.96
N ASN A 36 -1.78 7.42 -1.94
CA ASN A 36 -2.52 8.67 -1.73
C ASN A 36 -1.60 9.87 -1.51
N ASP A 37 -0.44 9.68 -0.86
CA ASP A 37 0.52 10.77 -0.64
C ASP A 37 1.04 11.32 -1.98
N ASN A 38 1.32 10.43 -2.94
CA ASN A 38 1.72 10.82 -4.28
C ASN A 38 0.60 11.59 -5.00
N LEU A 39 -0.66 11.18 -4.82
CA LEU A 39 -1.81 11.89 -5.40
C LEU A 39 -1.93 13.31 -4.83
N ILE A 40 -1.78 13.47 -3.52
CA ILE A 40 -1.83 14.80 -2.87
C ILE A 40 -0.73 15.70 -3.44
N ILE A 41 0.51 15.20 -3.52
CA ILE A 41 1.65 15.96 -4.10
C ILE A 41 1.38 16.39 -5.54
N GLU A 42 0.72 15.54 -6.34
CA GLU A 42 0.36 15.87 -7.71
C GLU A 42 -0.75 16.93 -7.78
N VAL A 43 -1.76 16.82 -6.92
CA VAL A 43 -2.86 17.79 -6.85
C VAL A 43 -2.38 19.16 -6.43
N ASP A 44 -1.50 19.24 -5.42
CA ASP A 44 -0.94 20.51 -4.97
C ASP A 44 -0.19 21.21 -6.11
N LYS A 45 0.66 20.46 -6.84
CA LYS A 45 1.35 20.98 -8.04
C LYS A 45 0.38 21.40 -9.14
N ALA A 46 -0.72 20.66 -9.31
CA ALA A 46 -1.74 20.99 -10.29
C ALA A 46 -2.46 22.31 -9.96
N ILE A 47 -2.74 22.55 -8.68
CA ILE A 47 -3.31 23.80 -8.18
C ILE A 47 -2.34 24.96 -8.46
N ASP A 48 -1.07 24.85 -8.08
CA ASP A 48 -0.05 25.89 -8.31
C ASP A 48 0.04 26.27 -9.80
N ILE A 49 0.10 25.25 -10.68
CA ILE A 49 0.15 25.47 -12.13
C ILE A 49 -1.13 26.11 -12.65
N PHE A 50 -2.30 25.69 -12.15
CA PHE A 50 -3.59 26.25 -12.57
C PHE A 50 -3.72 27.71 -12.15
N GLU A 51 -3.40 28.04 -10.91
CA GLU A 51 -3.46 29.41 -10.37
C GLU A 51 -2.49 30.33 -11.11
N GLY A 52 -1.24 29.89 -11.32
CA GLY A 52 -0.24 30.65 -12.07
C GLY A 52 -0.67 30.92 -13.52
N LYS A 53 -1.21 29.90 -14.20
CA LYS A 53 -1.65 30.03 -15.61
C LYS A 53 -2.86 30.94 -15.79
N THR A 54 -3.74 30.97 -14.78
CA THR A 54 -4.99 31.75 -14.83
C THR A 54 -4.85 33.10 -14.12
N ASN A 55 -3.68 33.37 -13.53
CA ASN A 55 -3.45 34.50 -12.62
C ASN A 55 -4.52 34.61 -11.52
N GLY A 56 -5.07 33.47 -11.08
CA GLY A 56 -6.14 33.40 -10.08
C GLY A 56 -7.51 33.89 -10.54
N PHE A 57 -7.71 34.17 -11.84
CA PHE A 57 -9.00 34.68 -12.36
C PHE A 57 -9.95 33.60 -12.87
N ALA A 58 -9.64 32.32 -12.66
CA ALA A 58 -10.49 31.21 -13.06
C ALA A 58 -10.71 30.23 -11.91
N THR A 59 -11.80 29.46 -11.99
CA THR A 59 -12.12 28.39 -11.04
C THR A 59 -11.89 27.04 -11.70
N GLY A 60 -11.09 26.18 -11.05
CA GLY A 60 -10.81 24.82 -11.50
C GLY A 60 -11.72 23.81 -10.81
N LEU A 61 -12.28 22.87 -11.58
CA LEU A 61 -12.95 21.67 -11.06
C LEU A 61 -12.04 20.46 -11.30
N PHE A 62 -11.51 19.88 -10.23
CA PHE A 62 -10.68 18.68 -10.29
C PHE A 62 -11.55 17.43 -10.10
N LEU A 63 -11.47 16.50 -11.04
CA LEU A 63 -12.24 15.26 -11.05
C LEU A 63 -11.30 14.07 -10.84
N PHE A 64 -11.69 13.16 -9.95
CA PHE A 64 -10.92 11.98 -9.62
C PHE A 64 -11.76 10.73 -9.88
N ASP A 65 -11.18 9.78 -10.60
CA ASP A 65 -11.77 8.45 -10.71
C ASP A 65 -11.35 7.60 -9.51
N ASN A 66 -12.33 7.06 -8.77
CA ASN A 66 -12.11 6.14 -7.66
C ASN A 66 -12.00 4.67 -8.12
N ALA A 67 -11.94 4.41 -9.43
CA ALA A 67 -11.71 3.07 -9.95
C ALA A 67 -10.39 2.49 -9.41
N PRO A 68 -10.43 1.38 -8.67
CA PRO A 68 -9.21 0.77 -8.14
C PRO A 68 -8.43 0.11 -9.29
N SER A 69 -7.32 0.74 -9.71
CA SER A 69 -6.45 0.17 -10.76
C SER A 69 -5.62 -1.01 -10.24
N HIS A 70 -5.03 -0.86 -9.04
CA HIS A 70 -4.26 -1.91 -8.38
C HIS A 70 -4.36 -1.79 -6.85
N GLN A 71 -4.80 -2.86 -6.18
CA GLN A 71 -4.81 -2.93 -4.72
C GLN A 71 -3.55 -3.61 -4.20
N LYS A 72 -2.89 -2.98 -3.23
CA LYS A 72 -1.80 -3.58 -2.47
C LYS A 72 -2.36 -4.13 -1.16
N ARG A 73 -1.98 -5.35 -0.81
CA ARG A 73 -2.30 -5.90 0.52
C ARG A 73 -1.57 -5.11 1.61
N ALA A 74 -2.19 -4.99 2.79
CA ALA A 74 -1.54 -4.42 3.96
C ALA A 74 -0.19 -5.11 4.24
N GLN A 75 0.77 -4.40 4.85
CA GLN A 75 2.12 -4.96 5.06
C GLN A 75 2.14 -6.19 5.96
N ASN A 76 1.17 -6.27 6.87
CA ASN A 76 0.91 -7.37 7.80
C ASN A 76 -0.22 -8.30 7.30
N ALA A 77 -0.67 -8.18 6.04
CA ALA A 77 -1.73 -9.01 5.52
C ALA A 77 -1.34 -10.49 5.49
N LEU A 78 -2.34 -11.35 5.64
CA LEU A 78 -2.19 -12.79 5.68
C LEU A 78 -1.66 -13.33 4.33
N SER A 79 -0.66 -14.22 4.40
CA SER A 79 -0.09 -14.84 3.21
C SER A 79 0.53 -16.20 3.50
N ALA A 80 -0.14 -17.27 3.07
CA ALA A 80 0.33 -18.65 3.24
C ALA A 80 1.52 -19.02 2.32
N ARG A 81 1.82 -18.21 1.30
CA ARG A 81 2.71 -18.58 0.18
C ARG A 81 4.14 -18.99 0.59
N LYS A 82 4.61 -18.57 1.77
CA LYS A 82 5.97 -18.82 2.25
C LYS A 82 6.05 -19.25 3.72
N MET A 83 4.92 -19.61 4.32
CA MET A 83 4.91 -20.00 5.73
C MET A 83 5.70 -21.30 5.91
N PRO A 84 6.67 -21.35 6.83
CA PRO A 84 7.40 -22.58 7.12
C PRO A 84 6.47 -23.61 7.74
N LYS A 85 6.80 -24.89 7.56
CA LYS A 85 6.01 -26.00 8.13
C LYS A 85 6.04 -25.95 9.67
N GLY A 86 7.22 -25.81 10.26
CA GLY A 86 7.43 -25.80 11.71
C GLY A 86 7.67 -24.42 12.30
N PRO A 87 7.80 -24.34 13.65
CA PRO A 87 8.05 -23.11 14.36
C PRO A 87 9.33 -22.41 13.92
N HIS A 88 9.33 -21.07 13.95
CA HIS A 88 10.51 -20.29 13.55
C HIS A 88 10.61 -18.95 14.28
N ALA A 89 11.72 -18.73 14.99
CA ALA A 89 11.96 -17.55 15.84
C ALA A 89 11.82 -16.22 15.10
N THR A 90 12.48 -16.10 13.95
CA THR A 90 12.65 -14.83 13.24
C THR A 90 11.88 -14.75 11.93
N TRP A 91 11.04 -15.74 11.62
CA TRP A 91 10.39 -15.78 10.31
C TRP A 91 9.32 -14.68 10.18
N ARG A 92 9.33 -14.05 9.02
CA ARG A 92 8.38 -13.05 8.55
C ARG A 92 8.15 -13.32 7.06
N HIS A 93 6.95 -13.03 6.54
CA HIS A 93 6.64 -13.24 5.12
C HIS A 93 7.63 -12.51 4.19
N HIS A 94 8.09 -11.35 4.63
CA HIS A 94 9.18 -10.58 4.05
C HIS A 94 10.16 -10.18 5.15
N LYS A 95 11.46 -10.23 4.86
CA LYS A 95 12.51 -9.81 5.79
C LYS A 95 12.24 -8.38 6.28
N ASN A 96 12.38 -8.15 7.59
CA ASN A 96 12.18 -6.85 8.26
C ASN A 96 10.77 -6.25 8.13
N ARG A 97 9.74 -7.03 7.76
CA ARG A 97 8.34 -6.58 7.78
C ARG A 97 7.65 -6.95 9.12
N PRO A 98 6.51 -6.32 9.43
CA PRO A 98 5.71 -6.66 10.60
C PRO A 98 5.33 -8.15 10.67
N ARG A 99 4.95 -8.60 11.89
CA ARG A 99 4.24 -9.87 12.07
C ARG A 99 2.95 -9.83 11.24
N MET A 100 2.54 -10.97 10.68
CA MET A 100 1.19 -11.07 10.10
C MET A 100 0.15 -10.80 11.17
N GLN A 101 -0.92 -10.12 10.79
CA GLN A 101 -2.05 -9.87 11.67
C GLN A 101 -2.71 -11.17 12.12
N THR A 102 -3.36 -11.15 13.29
CA THR A 102 -4.26 -12.21 13.76
C THR A 102 -5.35 -12.44 12.71
N THR A 103 -5.69 -13.70 12.44
CA THR A 103 -6.80 -14.05 11.56
C THR A 103 -8.02 -14.47 12.37
N MET A 104 -9.16 -14.64 11.71
CA MET A 104 -10.36 -15.23 12.29
C MET A 104 -10.59 -16.57 11.60
N PHE A 105 -10.91 -17.60 12.38
CA PHE A 105 -11.25 -18.93 11.92
C PHE A 105 -12.67 -19.30 12.37
N SER A 106 -13.31 -20.21 11.65
CA SER A 106 -14.72 -20.62 11.84
C SER A 106 -15.74 -19.51 11.54
N ASN A 107 -17.00 -19.92 11.42
CA ASN A 107 -18.16 -19.01 11.35
C ASN A 107 -18.33 -18.19 12.65
N ASP A 108 -17.75 -18.68 13.75
CA ASP A 108 -17.80 -18.04 15.07
C ASP A 108 -16.73 -16.94 15.24
N ASN A 109 -15.96 -16.63 14.18
CA ASN A 109 -14.93 -15.58 14.19
C ASN A 109 -13.91 -15.75 15.33
N ILE A 110 -13.46 -16.98 15.55
CA ILE A 110 -12.48 -17.30 16.60
C ILE A 110 -11.13 -16.72 16.19
N PRO A 111 -10.50 -15.87 17.02
CA PRO A 111 -9.16 -15.36 16.74
C PRO A 111 -8.14 -16.49 16.63
N GLN A 112 -7.36 -16.49 15.55
CA GLN A 112 -6.25 -17.41 15.34
C GLN A 112 -4.96 -16.61 15.13
N ASP A 113 -4.09 -16.64 16.13
CA ASP A 113 -2.76 -16.05 16.05
C ASP A 113 -1.77 -17.00 15.37
N PHE A 114 -0.93 -16.41 14.53
CA PHE A 114 0.12 -17.15 13.79
C PHE A 114 1.46 -17.18 14.52
N TYR A 115 1.55 -16.49 15.65
CA TYR A 115 2.73 -16.40 16.49
C TYR A 115 2.37 -16.86 17.89
N TYR A 116 3.32 -17.49 18.57
CA TYR A 116 3.15 -17.77 19.99
C TYR A 116 3.16 -16.45 20.80
N PRO A 117 2.46 -16.43 21.94
CA PRO A 117 2.55 -15.32 22.90
C PRO A 117 4.00 -15.01 23.29
N ASP A 118 4.28 -13.77 23.68
CA ASP A 118 5.63 -13.37 24.07
C ASP A 118 6.05 -13.99 25.43
N ASP A 119 5.13 -14.57 26.19
CA ASP A 119 5.36 -15.33 27.43
C ASP A 119 5.38 -16.87 27.23
N HIS A 120 5.37 -17.35 25.98
CA HIS A 120 5.40 -18.79 25.70
C HIS A 120 6.66 -19.46 26.27
N PRO A 121 6.54 -20.60 26.99
CA PRO A 121 7.61 -21.13 27.85
C PRO A 121 8.91 -21.48 27.11
N THR A 122 8.83 -21.87 25.84
CA THR A 122 9.98 -22.32 25.04
C THR A 122 10.17 -21.58 23.72
N MET A 123 9.17 -20.84 23.26
CA MET A 123 9.12 -20.27 21.90
C MET A 123 8.44 -18.89 21.87
N PRO A 124 8.85 -17.96 22.76
CA PRO A 124 8.19 -16.67 22.92
C PRO A 124 8.22 -15.87 21.62
N GLY A 125 7.05 -15.52 21.07
CA GLY A 125 6.93 -14.69 19.87
C GLY A 125 7.36 -15.34 18.55
N TRP A 126 7.66 -16.65 18.55
CA TRP A 126 8.01 -17.40 17.34
C TRP A 126 6.79 -17.53 16.42
N PHE A 127 7.01 -17.59 15.12
CA PHE A 127 5.97 -18.06 14.20
C PHE A 127 5.68 -19.53 14.49
N LYS A 128 4.40 -19.93 14.61
CA LYS A 128 4.01 -21.27 15.03
C LYS A 128 4.34 -22.37 14.01
N GLY A 129 4.34 -22.02 12.73
CA GLY A 129 4.43 -23.01 11.64
C GLY A 129 3.05 -23.41 11.13
N MET A 130 2.97 -23.76 9.84
CA MET A 130 1.72 -24.20 9.22
C MET A 130 1.11 -25.42 9.90
N GLU A 131 1.95 -26.37 10.35
CA GLU A 131 1.46 -27.60 10.96
C GLU A 131 0.66 -27.33 12.24
N GLU A 132 1.19 -26.47 13.11
CA GLU A 132 0.51 -26.13 14.36
C GLU A 132 -0.75 -25.29 14.11
N ILE A 133 -0.66 -24.28 13.23
CA ILE A 133 -1.80 -23.43 12.87
C ILE A 133 -2.97 -24.27 12.31
N ILE A 134 -2.69 -25.36 11.60
CA ILE A 134 -3.73 -26.27 11.08
C ILE A 134 -4.32 -27.14 12.20
N LYS A 135 -3.53 -27.56 13.19
CA LYS A 135 -4.04 -28.33 14.34
C LYS A 135 -4.92 -27.50 15.28
N GLU A 136 -4.72 -26.19 15.32
CA GLU A 136 -5.54 -25.23 16.08
C GLU A 136 -6.90 -24.92 15.43
N ARG A 137 -7.16 -25.43 14.22
CA ARG A 137 -8.44 -25.30 13.51
C ARG A 137 -9.36 -26.48 13.78
#